data_AF-A0AAD6I7J6-F1
#
_entry.id   AF-A0AAD6I7J6-F1
#
_cell.length_a   1.000
_cell.length_b   1.000
_cell.length_c   1.000
_cell.angle_alpha   90.00
_cell.angle_beta   90.00
_cell.angle_gamma   90.00
#
_symmetry.space_group_name_H-M   'P 1'
#
loop_
_entity.id
_entity.type
_entity.pdbx_description
1 polymer ?
#
loop_
_entity_poly.entity_id
_entity_poly.type
_entity_poly.pdbx_seq_one_letter_code
_entity_poly.pdbx_strand_id
1 'polypeptide(L)'
;MDAYLLSESSMFVWPHKLILKTCGTTTLLSGLPRILEIAALFAGFPRATAPSSRGITVAAAPYRVFYSRKNFLFPDRQRGPHRSWRDEVRSMDKLFVNGSAYMIGKMNGEHWYLYLTEPGTMLTPPASPKEEIEFPETETKVLSFPEAAPRTDCDEHDETLELLMTDLDEDNAKQFYLENATAVAEKRHRDADKDDHLDVFSNTSDMDEETGGILPPELTTEGHALGTVVSESCGLSDVYPKSKFPDARIDAYLFTPCGFSANGVVPAPDGKAPTHYFTVHVTPEPQCSYASFETNVPHSQNGKATADIIQQVVDIFKPGRFSITLFETKPAIDEMDEVNGVHDQQHAQRHALRRSNKMEQVDGYRRVDRIVHDLNGYDLVFRYYERNDWKGGHRVLEKRASSETHS
;
A
#
# COMPACT_ATOMS: atom_id res chain seq x y z
N MET A 1 6.87 -11.48 -10.67
CA MET A 1 6.03 -10.44 -10.06
C MET A 1 6.26 -9.20 -10.87
N ASP A 2 5.18 -8.55 -11.29
CA ASP A 2 5.23 -7.36 -12.11
C ASP A 2 4.79 -6.15 -11.27
N ALA A 3 5.55 -5.07 -11.36
CA ALA A 3 5.30 -3.81 -10.66
C ALA A 3 5.02 -2.72 -11.69
N TYR A 4 3.91 -2.02 -11.49
CA TYR A 4 3.48 -0.92 -12.35
C TYR A 4 3.39 0.36 -11.54
N LEU A 5 4.27 1.30 -11.87
CA LEU A 5 4.18 2.67 -11.39
C LEU A 5 3.16 3.41 -12.25
N LEU A 6 2.04 3.80 -11.62
CA LEU A 6 0.99 4.56 -12.25
C LEU A 6 1.10 6.01 -11.77
N SER A 7 0.51 6.94 -12.52
CA SER A 7 0.61 8.39 -12.27
C SER A 7 0.52 8.81 -10.79
N GLU A 8 -0.39 8.28 -9.99
CA GLU A 8 -0.33 8.51 -8.52
C GLU A 8 -0.65 7.23 -7.74
N SER A 9 -0.28 6.08 -8.30
CA SER A 9 -0.79 4.79 -7.85
C SER A 9 0.21 3.69 -8.13
N SER A 10 0.08 2.58 -7.42
CA SER A 10 0.96 1.43 -7.59
C SER A 10 0.13 0.17 -7.73
N MET A 11 0.51 -0.67 -8.68
CA MET A 11 -0.09 -1.97 -8.88
C MET A 11 1.00 -3.05 -8.92
N PHE A 12 0.80 -4.09 -8.13
CA PHE A 12 1.72 -5.21 -8.02
C PHE A 12 0.99 -6.52 -8.29
N VAL A 13 1.50 -7.31 -9.23
CA VAL A 13 0.85 -8.51 -9.75
C VAL A 13 1.76 -9.72 -9.54
N TRP A 14 1.30 -10.68 -8.75
CA TRP A 14 1.84 -12.03 -8.64
C TRP A 14 0.87 -13.03 -9.31
N PRO A 15 1.29 -14.28 -9.57
CA PRO A 15 0.39 -15.29 -10.11
C PRO A 15 -0.89 -15.51 -9.29
N HIS A 16 -0.85 -15.27 -7.97
CA HIS A 16 -1.96 -15.55 -7.04
C HIS A 16 -2.39 -14.34 -6.18
N LYS A 17 -1.73 -13.17 -6.33
CA LYS A 17 -1.94 -11.98 -5.48
C LYS A 17 -1.92 -10.72 -6.34
N LEU A 18 -2.82 -9.78 -6.03
CA LEU A 18 -2.86 -8.44 -6.63
C LEU A 18 -2.91 -7.42 -5.50
N ILE A 19 -2.06 -6.40 -5.58
CA ILE A 19 -2.12 -5.22 -4.73
C ILE A 19 -2.32 -4.02 -5.63
N LEU A 20 -3.33 -3.19 -5.31
CA LEU A 20 -3.62 -1.96 -6.04
C LEU A 20 -3.85 -0.84 -5.03
N LYS A 21 -2.94 0.14 -5.04
CA LYS A 21 -2.98 1.31 -4.18
C LYS A 21 -3.20 2.54 -5.04
N THR A 22 -4.24 3.31 -4.73
CA THR A 22 -4.57 4.54 -5.46
C THR A 22 -4.78 5.70 -4.52
N CYS A 23 -4.53 6.92 -4.99
CA CYS A 23 -4.80 8.13 -4.22
C CYS A 23 -5.73 9.11 -4.96
N GLY A 24 -5.79 10.35 -4.49
CA GLY A 24 -6.62 11.41 -5.05
C GLY A 24 -8.12 11.14 -4.88
N THR A 25 -8.86 11.22 -5.99
CA THR A 25 -10.32 10.96 -6.04
C THR A 25 -10.67 9.69 -6.83
N THR A 26 -9.68 8.83 -7.05
CA THR A 26 -9.83 7.58 -7.78
C THR A 26 -10.82 6.66 -7.06
N THR A 27 -11.83 6.19 -7.78
CA THR A 27 -12.83 5.29 -7.18
C THR A 27 -12.37 3.84 -7.24
N LEU A 28 -11.42 3.44 -6.39
CA LEU A 28 -10.82 2.10 -6.39
C LEU A 28 -11.86 0.96 -6.39
N LEU A 29 -12.85 1.01 -5.50
CA LEU A 29 -13.87 -0.04 -5.38
C LEU A 29 -14.79 -0.12 -6.61
N SER A 30 -14.78 0.90 -7.46
CA SER A 30 -15.49 0.85 -8.74
C SER A 30 -14.87 -0.09 -9.75
N GLY A 31 -13.56 -0.28 -9.70
CA GLY A 31 -12.82 -1.15 -10.61
C GLY A 31 -12.84 -2.62 -10.19
N LEU A 32 -13.12 -2.91 -8.91
CA LEU A 32 -13.03 -4.25 -8.34
C LEU A 32 -13.85 -5.32 -9.10
N PRO A 33 -15.12 -5.09 -9.51
CA PRO A 33 -15.86 -6.09 -10.30
C PRO A 33 -15.14 -6.47 -11.61
N ARG A 34 -14.59 -5.47 -12.31
CA ARG A 34 -13.87 -5.71 -13.57
C ARG A 34 -12.55 -6.44 -13.36
N ILE A 35 -11.86 -6.18 -12.25
CA ILE A 35 -10.64 -6.91 -11.86
C ILE A 35 -10.96 -8.40 -11.67
N LEU A 36 -12.03 -8.73 -10.92
CA LEU A 36 -12.44 -10.11 -10.68
C LEU A 36 -12.93 -10.82 -11.96
N GLU A 37 -13.59 -10.09 -12.85
CA GLU A 37 -13.95 -10.60 -14.18
C GLU A 37 -12.71 -10.92 -15.01
N ILE A 38 -11.73 -10.01 -15.08
CA ILE A 38 -10.47 -10.24 -15.80
C ILE A 38 -9.74 -11.48 -15.26
N ALA A 39 -9.72 -11.67 -13.93
CA ALA A 39 -9.11 -12.84 -13.31
C ALA A 39 -9.78 -14.16 -13.77
N ALA A 40 -11.12 -14.18 -13.84
CA ALA A 40 -11.88 -15.35 -14.32
C ALA A 40 -11.78 -15.57 -15.85
N LEU A 41 -11.65 -14.50 -16.63
CA LEU A 41 -11.61 -14.56 -18.09
C LEU A 41 -10.22 -14.91 -18.64
N PHE A 42 -9.17 -14.34 -18.05
CA PHE A 42 -7.84 -14.32 -18.66
C PHE A 42 -6.75 -14.94 -17.79
N ALA A 43 -6.91 -14.97 -16.46
CA ALA A 43 -5.88 -15.46 -15.54
C ALA A 43 -6.08 -16.90 -15.06
N GLY A 44 -7.09 -17.61 -15.59
CA GLY A 44 -7.31 -19.04 -15.31
C GLY A 44 -7.93 -19.35 -13.94
N PHE A 45 -8.42 -18.35 -13.20
CA PHE A 45 -9.10 -18.57 -11.93
C PHE A 45 -10.50 -19.17 -12.11
N PRO A 46 -11.00 -19.94 -11.10
CA PRO A 46 -12.35 -20.52 -11.15
C PRO A 46 -13.43 -19.48 -11.42
N ARG A 47 -14.31 -19.79 -12.38
CA ARG A 47 -15.39 -18.90 -12.80
C ARG A 47 -16.59 -19.09 -11.89
N ALA A 48 -17.06 -18.00 -11.29
CA ALA A 48 -18.30 -17.96 -10.53
C ALA A 48 -19.27 -16.95 -11.17
N THR A 49 -20.57 -17.13 -10.92
CA THR A 49 -21.59 -16.16 -11.32
C THR A 49 -21.36 -14.86 -10.56
N ALA A 50 -21.21 -13.76 -11.29
CA ALA A 50 -21.00 -12.47 -10.67
C ALA A 50 -22.30 -11.99 -9.97
N PRO A 51 -22.20 -11.31 -8.81
CA PRO A 51 -23.32 -10.59 -8.23
C PRO A 51 -23.85 -9.56 -9.22
N SER A 52 -25.16 -9.25 -9.16
CA SER A 52 -25.84 -8.26 -10.01
C SER A 52 -25.29 -6.84 -9.77
N SER A 53 -24.10 -6.57 -10.30
CA SER A 53 -23.35 -5.34 -10.09
C SER A 53 -22.60 -4.98 -11.37
N ARG A 54 -22.87 -3.79 -11.89
CA ARG A 54 -22.14 -3.15 -13.00
C ARG A 54 -22.03 -3.93 -14.33
N GLY A 55 -22.97 -4.85 -14.59
CA GLY A 55 -23.10 -5.49 -15.91
C GLY A 55 -22.08 -6.60 -16.20
N ILE A 56 -21.35 -7.09 -15.20
CA ILE A 56 -20.54 -8.30 -15.35
C ILE A 56 -21.37 -9.55 -15.08
N THR A 57 -21.09 -10.64 -15.80
CA THR A 57 -21.80 -11.92 -15.63
C THR A 57 -20.96 -12.98 -14.94
N VAL A 58 -19.64 -12.86 -15.00
CA VAL A 58 -18.68 -13.82 -14.45
C VAL A 58 -17.62 -13.07 -13.64
N ALA A 59 -17.22 -13.65 -12.52
CA ALA A 59 -16.14 -13.14 -11.68
C ALA A 59 -15.40 -14.30 -11.00
N ALA A 60 -14.12 -14.09 -10.66
CA ALA A 60 -13.36 -15.01 -9.83
C ALA A 60 -13.65 -14.72 -8.36
N ALA A 61 -13.89 -15.77 -7.57
CA ALA A 61 -13.92 -15.65 -6.12
C ALA A 61 -12.48 -15.64 -5.59
N PRO A 62 -12.00 -14.53 -4.99
CA PRO A 62 -10.66 -14.49 -4.43
C PRO A 62 -10.58 -15.36 -3.16
N TYR A 63 -9.40 -15.91 -2.87
CA TYR A 63 -9.17 -16.61 -1.60
C TYR A 63 -9.43 -15.70 -0.39
N ARG A 64 -8.95 -14.45 -0.48
CA ARG A 64 -9.12 -13.45 0.57
C ARG A 64 -9.06 -12.04 0.01
N VAL A 65 -9.79 -11.11 0.62
CA VAL A 65 -9.79 -9.69 0.25
C VAL A 65 -9.44 -8.85 1.45
N PHE A 66 -8.55 -7.88 1.24
CA PHE A 66 -8.25 -6.82 2.18
C PHE A 66 -8.49 -5.49 1.47
N TYR A 67 -9.31 -4.65 2.07
CA TYR A 67 -9.49 -3.26 1.65
C TYR A 67 -9.26 -2.36 2.85
N SER A 68 -8.30 -1.46 2.74
CA SER A 68 -7.97 -0.55 3.83
C SER A 68 -7.73 0.86 3.33
N ARG A 69 -7.87 1.80 4.26
CA ARG A 69 -7.43 3.19 4.06
C ARG A 69 -7.33 3.93 5.38
N LYS A 70 -6.44 4.91 5.44
CA LYS A 70 -6.46 5.92 6.50
C LYS A 70 -7.69 6.85 6.36
N ASN A 71 -8.06 7.52 7.44
CA ASN A 71 -8.98 8.65 7.38
C ASN A 71 -8.49 9.72 6.39
N PHE A 72 -9.38 10.20 5.52
CA PHE A 72 -9.05 11.20 4.51
C PHE A 72 -8.82 12.58 5.14
N LEU A 73 -7.88 13.35 4.58
CA LEU A 73 -7.73 14.78 4.87
C LEU A 73 -8.96 15.58 4.40
N PHE A 74 -9.53 15.22 3.25
CA PHE A 74 -10.67 15.90 2.63
C PHE A 74 -11.78 14.90 2.23
N PRO A 75 -12.52 14.33 3.20
CA PRO A 75 -13.54 13.31 2.92
C PRO A 75 -14.65 13.81 1.97
N ASP A 76 -15.03 15.08 2.07
CA ASP A 76 -16.10 15.66 1.24
C ASP A 76 -15.77 15.73 -0.26
N ARG A 77 -14.50 15.59 -0.64
CA ARG A 77 -14.05 15.59 -2.04
C ARG A 77 -14.12 14.22 -2.70
N GLN A 78 -14.32 13.16 -1.91
CA GLN A 78 -14.34 11.78 -2.42
C GLN A 78 -15.59 11.51 -3.26
N ARG A 79 -15.47 10.54 -4.18
CA ARG A 79 -16.51 10.21 -5.17
C ARG A 79 -16.92 8.75 -5.08
N GLY A 80 -18.07 8.44 -5.71
CA GLY A 80 -18.57 7.07 -5.78
C GLY A 80 -18.81 6.48 -4.38
N PRO A 81 -18.43 5.21 -4.13
CA PRO A 81 -18.65 4.59 -2.83
C PRO A 81 -17.77 5.15 -1.72
N HIS A 82 -16.73 5.94 -2.04
CA HIS A 82 -15.71 6.41 -1.09
C HIS A 82 -16.12 7.66 -0.30
N ARG A 83 -17.38 8.08 -0.38
CA ARG A 83 -17.92 9.25 0.34
C ARG A 83 -18.09 9.00 1.83
N SER A 84 -18.24 7.74 2.24
CA SER A 84 -18.30 7.35 3.64
C SER A 84 -17.86 5.90 3.81
N TRP A 85 -17.31 5.57 4.99
CA TRP A 85 -16.94 4.18 5.32
C TRP A 85 -18.13 3.23 5.18
N ARG A 86 -19.33 3.68 5.55
CA ARG A 86 -20.55 2.90 5.41
C ARG A 86 -20.87 2.55 3.95
N ASP A 87 -20.63 3.47 3.01
CA ASP A 87 -20.91 3.24 1.59
C ASP A 87 -19.84 2.33 0.95
N GLU A 88 -18.60 2.39 1.43
CA GLU A 88 -17.53 1.47 1.04
C GLU A 88 -17.84 0.04 1.49
N VAL A 89 -18.18 -0.14 2.78
CA VAL A 89 -18.59 -1.45 3.33
C VAL A 89 -19.80 -2.01 2.58
N ARG A 90 -20.84 -1.20 2.36
CA ARG A 90 -22.01 -1.61 1.56
C ARG A 90 -21.63 -2.03 0.14
N SER A 91 -20.61 -1.40 -0.45
CA SER A 91 -20.17 -1.75 -1.80
C SER A 91 -19.42 -3.08 -1.83
N MET A 92 -18.66 -3.37 -0.77
CA MET A 92 -17.96 -4.66 -0.59
C MET A 92 -18.93 -5.79 -0.25
N ASP A 93 -19.91 -5.56 0.62
CA ASP A 93 -20.93 -6.55 1.01
C ASP A 93 -21.87 -6.93 -0.14
N LYS A 94 -21.95 -6.11 -1.20
CA LYS A 94 -22.63 -6.47 -2.45
C LYS A 94 -21.85 -7.48 -3.28
N LEU A 95 -20.53 -7.57 -3.06
CA LEU A 95 -19.63 -8.43 -3.82
C LEU A 95 -19.28 -9.71 -3.06
N PHE A 96 -19.06 -9.63 -1.75
CA PHE A 96 -18.56 -10.74 -0.94
C PHE A 96 -19.48 -11.08 0.22
N VAL A 97 -19.59 -12.37 0.52
CA VAL A 97 -20.29 -12.87 1.69
C VAL A 97 -19.36 -12.84 2.92
N ASN A 98 -19.92 -12.56 4.10
CA ASN A 98 -19.22 -12.57 5.40
C ASN A 98 -18.04 -11.58 5.49
N GLY A 99 -18.19 -10.39 4.91
CA GLY A 99 -17.28 -9.28 5.13
C GLY A 99 -17.24 -8.82 6.59
N SER A 100 -16.07 -8.49 7.09
CA SER A 100 -15.87 -7.90 8.41
C SER A 100 -15.21 -6.52 8.27
N ALA A 101 -15.85 -5.50 8.85
CA ALA A 101 -15.40 -4.11 8.79
C ALA A 101 -14.96 -3.61 10.17
N TYR A 102 -13.80 -2.97 10.24
CA TYR A 102 -13.17 -2.45 11.45
C TYR A 102 -12.74 -1.00 11.24
N MET A 103 -12.74 -0.25 12.34
CA MET A 103 -12.12 1.06 12.44
C MET A 103 -11.17 1.00 13.64
N ILE A 104 -9.90 1.26 13.37
CA ILE A 104 -8.80 1.08 14.31
C ILE A 104 -8.18 2.45 14.57
N GLY A 105 -8.17 2.89 15.83
CA GLY A 105 -7.73 4.23 16.22
C GLY A 105 -8.86 5.07 16.83
N LYS A 106 -8.62 6.38 16.96
CA LYS A 106 -9.56 7.30 17.59
C LYS A 106 -10.58 7.80 16.56
N MET A 107 -11.87 7.66 16.87
CA MET A 107 -12.98 8.14 16.01
C MET A 107 -12.87 9.63 15.67
N ASN A 108 -12.44 10.43 16.65
CA ASN A 108 -12.29 11.89 16.55
C ASN A 108 -10.85 12.32 16.24
N GLY A 109 -10.00 11.38 15.83
CA GLY A 109 -8.60 11.65 15.53
C GLY A 109 -8.11 10.73 14.44
N GLU A 110 -6.88 10.26 14.61
CA GLU A 110 -6.21 9.41 13.63
C GLU A 110 -6.72 7.98 13.74
N HIS A 111 -7.23 7.48 12.62
CA HIS A 111 -7.78 6.14 12.52
C HIS A 111 -7.62 5.57 11.12
N TRP A 112 -7.70 4.25 11.07
CA TRP A 112 -7.51 3.44 9.89
C TRP A 112 -8.69 2.48 9.75
N TYR A 113 -9.23 2.41 8.54
CA TYR A 113 -10.36 1.56 8.21
C TYR A 113 -9.88 0.27 7.55
N LEU A 114 -10.53 -0.83 7.89
CA LEU A 114 -10.23 -2.15 7.35
C LEU A 114 -11.53 -2.89 7.03
N TYR A 115 -11.62 -3.41 5.83
CA TYR A 115 -12.57 -4.44 5.46
C TYR A 115 -11.77 -5.68 5.08
N LEU A 116 -12.11 -6.83 5.66
CA LEU A 116 -11.53 -8.11 5.26
C LEU A 116 -12.58 -9.20 5.15
N THR A 117 -12.29 -10.20 4.33
CA THR A 117 -13.08 -11.44 4.26
C THR A 117 -12.36 -12.57 5.00
N GLU A 118 -13.12 -13.60 5.34
CA GLU A 118 -12.55 -14.89 5.75
C GLU A 118 -11.83 -15.58 4.58
N PRO A 119 -10.88 -16.49 4.86
CA PRO A 119 -10.30 -17.37 3.86
C PRO A 119 -11.37 -18.18 3.12
N GLY A 120 -11.24 -18.30 1.79
CA GLY A 120 -12.21 -19.02 0.94
C GLY A 120 -13.53 -18.27 0.77
N THR A 121 -13.52 -16.94 0.83
CA THR A 121 -14.74 -16.13 0.65
C THR A 121 -15.45 -16.43 -0.67
N MET A 122 -16.78 -16.38 -0.64
CA MET A 122 -17.63 -16.55 -1.82
C MET A 122 -18.21 -15.23 -2.28
N LEU A 123 -18.49 -15.15 -3.58
CA LEU A 123 -19.22 -14.02 -4.13
C LEU A 123 -20.67 -14.03 -3.64
N THR A 124 -21.23 -12.84 -3.43
CA THR A 124 -22.64 -12.69 -3.04
C THR A 124 -23.54 -13.22 -4.15
N PRO A 125 -24.45 -14.18 -3.86
CA PRO A 125 -25.37 -14.68 -4.86
C PRO A 125 -26.19 -13.55 -5.49
N PRO A 126 -26.50 -13.61 -6.80
CA PRO A 126 -27.43 -12.66 -7.40
C PRO A 126 -28.78 -12.74 -6.66
N ALA A 127 -29.42 -11.59 -6.44
CA ALA A 127 -30.74 -11.56 -5.82
C ALA A 127 -31.71 -12.40 -6.66
N SER A 128 -32.45 -13.31 -6.02
CA SER A 128 -33.50 -14.09 -6.69
C SER A 128 -34.46 -13.13 -7.42
N PRO A 129 -34.86 -13.43 -8.66
CA PRO A 129 -35.79 -12.57 -9.39
C PRO A 129 -37.11 -12.42 -8.61
N LYS A 130 -37.65 -11.19 -8.54
CA LYS A 130 -38.99 -10.90 -7.99
C LYS A 130 -40.08 -11.23 -9.02
N GLU A 131 -40.08 -12.44 -9.54
CA GLU A 131 -41.22 -12.96 -10.30
C GLU A 131 -41.72 -14.21 -9.58
N GLU A 132 -42.99 -14.16 -9.17
CA GLU A 132 -43.75 -15.32 -8.71
C GLU A 132 -43.83 -16.33 -9.86
N ILE A 133 -42.88 -17.24 -9.91
CA ILE A 133 -42.97 -18.46 -10.71
C ILE A 133 -43.05 -19.60 -9.70
N GLU A 134 -44.23 -20.19 -9.59
CA GLU A 134 -44.45 -21.44 -8.86
C GLU A 134 -43.53 -22.51 -9.45
N PHE A 135 -42.48 -22.89 -8.72
CA PHE A 135 -41.71 -24.08 -9.01
C PHE A 135 -42.22 -25.24 -8.13
N PRO A 136 -42.39 -26.45 -8.68
CA PRO A 136 -42.74 -27.61 -7.86
C PRO A 136 -41.61 -27.91 -6.87
N GLU A 137 -42.02 -28.40 -5.69
CA GLU A 137 -41.18 -28.62 -4.50
C GLU A 137 -39.77 -29.16 -4.83
N THR A 138 -38.75 -28.43 -4.40
CA THR A 138 -37.35 -28.83 -4.59
C THR A 138 -36.94 -29.76 -3.44
N GLU A 139 -36.56 -30.99 -3.77
CA GLU A 139 -36.05 -31.95 -2.77
C GLU A 139 -34.82 -31.40 -2.04
N THR A 140 -34.87 -31.47 -0.70
CA THR A 140 -33.75 -31.13 0.17
C THR A 140 -32.66 -32.19 0.04
N LYS A 141 -31.61 -31.92 -0.74
CA LYS A 141 -30.36 -32.68 -0.65
C LYS A 141 -29.48 -32.08 0.43
N VAL A 142 -29.18 -32.88 1.45
CA VAL A 142 -28.19 -32.57 2.48
C VAL A 142 -26.83 -32.39 1.80
N LEU A 143 -26.29 -31.18 1.87
CA LEU A 143 -24.94 -30.88 1.39
C LEU A 143 -23.93 -31.49 2.37
N SER A 144 -23.28 -32.56 1.94
CA SER A 144 -22.04 -33.03 2.55
C SER A 144 -20.92 -32.04 2.18
N PHE A 145 -20.44 -31.27 3.15
CA PHE A 145 -19.25 -30.44 2.98
C PHE A 145 -18.04 -31.34 2.69
N PRO A 146 -17.26 -31.07 1.62
CA PRO A 146 -15.97 -31.72 1.46
C PRO A 146 -15.08 -31.35 2.65
N GLU A 147 -14.39 -32.35 3.19
CA GLU A 147 -13.26 -32.13 4.09
C GLU A 147 -12.22 -31.25 3.36
N ALA A 148 -11.60 -30.33 4.10
CA ALA A 148 -10.83 -29.19 3.61
C ALA A 148 -10.05 -29.48 2.31
N ALA A 149 -10.21 -28.61 1.31
CA ALA A 149 -9.39 -28.64 0.10
C ALA A 149 -7.89 -28.62 0.50
N PRO A 150 -7.02 -29.32 -0.25
CA PRO A 150 -5.59 -29.31 0.05
C PRO A 150 -5.10 -27.87 0.07
N ARG A 151 -4.49 -27.46 1.19
CA ARG A 151 -3.81 -26.17 1.31
C ARG A 151 -2.69 -26.16 0.27
N THR A 152 -2.87 -25.46 -0.86
CA THR A 152 -1.74 -25.01 -1.66
C THR A 152 -0.95 -24.05 -0.80
N ASP A 153 0.36 -24.32 -0.60
CA ASP A 153 1.34 -23.50 0.13
C ASP A 153 1.04 -22.00 -0.01
N CYS A 154 0.22 -21.47 0.89
CA CYS A 154 -0.03 -20.05 1.00
C CYS A 154 1.09 -19.54 1.90
N ASP A 155 1.95 -18.68 1.35
CA ASP A 155 3.14 -18.12 2.00
C ASP A 155 3.02 -18.12 3.52
N GLU A 156 3.69 -19.07 4.19
CA GLU A 156 3.53 -19.33 5.63
C GLU A 156 3.93 -18.12 6.49
N HIS A 157 4.53 -17.09 5.87
CA HIS A 157 5.02 -15.86 6.50
C HIS A 157 4.79 -14.62 5.61
N ASP A 158 3.54 -14.22 5.34
CA ASP A 158 3.23 -12.91 4.74
C ASP A 158 3.24 -11.81 5.84
N GLU A 159 3.89 -10.69 5.55
CA GLU A 159 4.00 -9.53 6.42
C GLU A 159 3.75 -8.28 5.57
N THR A 160 3.03 -7.29 6.08
CA THR A 160 2.87 -6.00 5.40
C THR A 160 3.00 -4.85 6.40
N LEU A 161 3.97 -3.98 6.15
CA LEU A 161 4.24 -2.78 6.93
C LEU A 161 3.83 -1.55 6.13
N GLU A 162 2.96 -0.72 6.70
CA GLU A 162 2.58 0.58 6.16
C GLU A 162 2.98 1.70 7.11
N LEU A 163 3.60 2.77 6.58
CA LEU A 163 3.88 4.02 7.27
C LEU A 163 3.15 5.13 6.53
N LEU A 164 2.26 5.82 7.23
CA LEU A 164 1.43 6.89 6.67
C LEU A 164 1.75 8.18 7.42
N MET A 165 2.30 9.16 6.71
CA MET A 165 3.00 10.31 7.26
C MET A 165 2.32 11.61 6.82
N THR A 166 2.19 12.56 7.73
CA THR A 166 1.54 13.87 7.51
C THR A 166 2.37 14.98 8.14
N ASP A 167 2.14 16.21 7.71
CA ASP A 167 2.88 17.39 8.18
C ASP A 167 4.39 17.22 7.94
N LEU A 168 4.76 16.84 6.72
CA LEU A 168 6.16 16.61 6.33
C LEU A 168 7.00 17.87 6.58
N ASP A 169 8.27 17.67 6.92
CA ASP A 169 9.20 18.78 7.08
C ASP A 169 9.38 19.54 5.75
N GLU A 170 9.20 20.86 5.77
CA GLU A 170 9.19 21.67 4.54
C GLU A 170 10.56 21.69 3.85
N ASP A 171 11.67 21.58 4.58
CA ASP A 171 13.01 21.56 4.00
C ASP A 171 13.29 20.22 3.32
N ASN A 172 12.94 19.11 3.99
CA ASN A 172 13.03 17.79 3.36
C ASN A 172 12.05 17.66 2.19
N ALA A 173 10.83 18.19 2.27
CA ALA A 173 9.81 18.08 1.23
C ALA A 173 10.22 18.75 -0.10
N LYS A 174 11.11 19.76 -0.06
CA LYS A 174 11.65 20.43 -1.25
C LYS A 174 12.30 19.45 -2.24
N GLN A 175 12.84 18.32 -1.78
CA GLN A 175 13.44 17.32 -2.66
C GLN A 175 12.46 16.66 -3.64
N PHE A 176 11.16 16.81 -3.42
CA PHE A 176 10.09 16.26 -4.27
C PHE A 176 9.44 17.32 -5.17
N TYR A 177 10.07 18.48 -5.33
CA TYR A 177 9.70 19.51 -6.31
C TYR A 177 10.63 19.44 -7.52
N LEU A 178 10.06 19.68 -8.71
CA LEU A 178 10.79 19.64 -9.97
C LEU A 178 12.02 20.57 -9.95
N GLU A 179 11.85 21.82 -9.52
CA GLU A 179 12.91 22.83 -9.47
C GLU A 179 14.15 22.35 -8.69
N ASN A 180 13.93 21.76 -7.51
CA ASN A 180 15.03 21.29 -6.67
C ASN A 180 15.66 20.01 -7.20
N ALA A 181 14.85 19.08 -7.73
CA ALA A 181 15.36 17.85 -8.34
C ALA A 181 16.24 18.13 -9.55
N THR A 182 15.83 19.07 -10.41
CA THR A 182 16.63 19.52 -11.56
C THR A 182 17.94 20.17 -11.10
N ALA A 183 17.90 21.05 -10.09
CA ALA A 183 19.12 21.67 -9.54
C ALA A 183 20.12 20.63 -8.98
N VAL A 184 19.62 19.56 -8.33
CA VAL A 184 20.45 18.46 -7.84
C VAL A 184 21.04 17.66 -9.01
N ALA A 185 20.25 17.38 -10.04
CA ALA A 185 20.72 16.66 -11.25
C ALA A 185 21.81 17.45 -11.99
N GLU A 186 21.62 18.75 -12.22
CA GLU A 186 22.62 19.63 -12.85
C GLU A 186 23.91 19.74 -12.03
N LYS A 187 23.80 19.75 -10.70
CA LYS A 187 24.99 19.75 -9.84
C LYS A 187 25.78 18.45 -10.00
N ARG A 188 25.10 17.30 -9.96
CA ARG A 188 25.73 15.98 -10.15
C ARG A 188 26.40 15.87 -11.52
N HIS A 189 25.77 16.39 -12.57
CA HIS A 189 26.35 16.40 -13.91
C HIS A 189 27.63 17.23 -13.97
N ARG A 190 27.62 18.44 -13.40
CA ARG A 190 28.80 19.31 -13.35
C ARG A 190 29.95 18.75 -12.53
N ASP A 191 29.64 17.97 -11.50
CA ASP A 191 30.65 17.30 -10.67
C ASP A 191 31.21 16.07 -11.39
N ALA A 192 30.39 15.34 -12.16
CA ALA A 192 30.85 14.22 -13.00
C ALA A 192 31.76 14.67 -14.15
N ASP A 193 31.44 15.78 -14.82
CA ASP A 193 32.26 16.36 -15.90
C ASP A 193 33.65 16.82 -15.43
N LYS A 194 33.86 17.00 -14.12
CA LYS A 194 35.16 17.36 -13.55
C LYS A 194 36.04 16.16 -13.24
N ASP A 195 35.46 14.97 -13.09
CA ASP A 195 36.17 13.76 -12.66
C ASP A 195 36.43 12.75 -13.79
N ASP A 196 35.75 12.81 -14.94
CA ASP A 196 36.12 12.00 -16.10
C ASP A 196 35.66 12.60 -17.44
N HIS A 197 36.59 12.63 -18.41
CA HIS A 197 36.32 12.88 -19.83
C HIS A 197 35.58 11.66 -20.43
N LEU A 198 34.28 11.51 -20.17
CA LEU A 198 33.41 10.54 -20.86
C LEU A 198 32.08 11.18 -21.25
N ASP A 199 32.00 11.52 -22.54
CA ASP A 199 30.89 12.21 -23.18
C ASP A 199 29.68 11.27 -23.39
N VAL A 200 28.78 11.22 -22.40
CA VAL A 200 27.54 10.40 -22.40
C VAL A 200 26.38 11.07 -23.18
N PHE A 201 26.63 12.20 -23.87
CA PHE A 201 25.63 12.84 -24.75
C PHE A 201 25.89 12.68 -26.24
N SER A 202 26.84 11.84 -26.64
CA SER A 202 27.23 11.64 -28.04
C SER A 202 26.45 10.55 -28.79
N ASN A 203 25.32 10.05 -28.27
CA ASN A 203 24.49 9.05 -28.96
C ASN A 203 23.01 9.44 -29.12
N THR A 204 22.75 10.70 -29.49
CA THR A 204 21.55 10.99 -30.30
C THR A 204 21.85 10.62 -31.75
N SER A 205 21.82 9.33 -32.07
CA SER A 205 21.79 8.82 -33.44
C SER A 205 20.44 8.17 -33.72
N ASP A 206 19.65 8.89 -34.52
CA ASP A 206 18.68 8.39 -35.50
C ASP A 206 17.83 7.17 -35.13
N MET A 207 16.63 7.42 -34.61
CA MET A 207 15.48 6.52 -34.73
C MET A 207 14.22 7.35 -35.03
N ASP A 208 13.96 7.46 -36.34
CA ASP A 208 12.71 7.72 -37.06
C ASP A 208 11.55 8.45 -36.35
N GLU A 209 11.33 9.68 -36.80
CA GLU A 209 10.03 10.33 -36.85
C GLU A 209 9.06 9.51 -37.73
N GLU A 210 8.37 8.51 -37.20
CA GLU A 210 7.14 7.99 -37.85
C GLU A 210 6.29 7.14 -36.90
N THR A 211 5.53 7.80 -36.02
CA THR A 211 4.10 7.57 -35.71
C THR A 211 3.72 8.31 -34.42
N GLY A 212 3.11 9.48 -34.56
CA GLY A 212 2.65 10.32 -33.46
C GLY A 212 1.55 9.65 -32.64
N GLY A 213 1.94 9.00 -31.55
CA GLY A 213 1.16 8.93 -30.33
C GLY A 213 1.87 9.77 -29.28
N ILE A 214 1.33 10.93 -28.94
CA ILE A 214 1.81 11.72 -27.81
C ILE A 214 1.64 10.84 -26.56
N LEU A 215 2.74 10.25 -26.08
CA LEU A 215 2.72 9.59 -24.78
C LEU A 215 2.35 10.67 -23.73
N PRO A 216 1.46 10.35 -22.77
CA PRO A 216 1.18 11.23 -21.65
C PRO A 216 2.49 11.78 -21.04
N PRO A 217 2.57 13.05 -20.62
CA PRO A 217 3.77 13.60 -19.98
C PRO A 217 4.26 12.74 -18.81
N GLU A 218 3.34 12.01 -18.16
CA GLU A 218 3.58 11.00 -17.10
C GLU A 218 4.39 9.77 -17.54
N LEU A 219 4.62 9.59 -18.84
CA LEU A 219 5.40 8.50 -19.44
C LEU A 219 6.65 9.03 -20.18
N THR A 220 7.01 10.29 -19.96
CA THR A 220 8.27 10.84 -20.46
C THR A 220 9.45 10.24 -19.71
N THR A 221 10.56 10.01 -20.43
CA THR A 221 11.82 9.54 -19.85
C THR A 221 12.41 10.50 -18.82
N GLU A 222 12.06 11.79 -18.90
CA GLU A 222 12.54 12.85 -18.00
C GLU A 222 12.07 12.66 -16.56
N GLY A 223 10.78 12.37 -16.35
CA GLY A 223 10.22 12.15 -15.01
C GLY A 223 10.84 10.95 -14.30
N HIS A 224 11.17 9.89 -15.03
CA HIS A 224 11.88 8.72 -14.49
C HIS A 224 13.35 9.01 -14.18
N ALA A 225 14.04 9.77 -15.04
CA ALA A 225 15.44 10.16 -14.80
C ALA A 225 15.56 11.02 -13.54
N LEU A 226 14.70 12.03 -13.39
CA LEU A 226 14.65 12.87 -12.19
C LEU A 226 14.19 12.10 -10.96
N GLY A 227 13.21 11.20 -11.11
CA GLY A 227 12.77 10.30 -10.05
C GLY A 227 13.92 9.43 -9.50
N THR A 228 14.80 8.94 -10.38
CA THR A 228 16.00 8.18 -9.99
C THR A 228 16.95 9.04 -9.16
N VAL A 229 17.23 10.28 -9.61
CA VAL A 229 18.08 11.23 -8.87
C VAL A 229 17.50 11.54 -7.48
N VAL A 230 16.19 11.72 -7.39
CA VAL A 230 15.51 11.98 -6.11
C VAL A 230 15.59 10.76 -5.20
N SER A 231 15.32 9.55 -5.70
CA SER A 231 15.40 8.31 -4.92
C SER A 231 16.78 8.10 -4.29
N GLU A 232 17.85 8.41 -5.02
CA GLU A 232 19.22 8.32 -4.52
C GLU A 232 19.57 9.44 -3.54
N SER A 233 19.20 10.69 -3.86
CA SER A 233 19.56 11.84 -3.03
C SER A 233 18.81 11.90 -1.70
N CYS A 234 17.56 11.42 -1.66
CA CYS A 234 16.77 11.40 -0.43
C CYS A 234 17.08 10.19 0.46
N GLY A 235 17.85 9.21 -0.01
CA GLY A 235 18.20 8.00 0.74
C GLY A 235 17.18 6.85 0.64
N LEU A 236 16.18 6.95 -0.26
CA LEU A 236 15.23 5.88 -0.50
C LEU A 236 15.90 4.62 -1.07
N SER A 237 16.90 4.81 -1.93
CA SER A 237 17.70 3.71 -2.51
C SER A 237 18.47 2.88 -1.46
N ASP A 238 18.67 3.43 -0.25
CA ASP A 238 19.40 2.79 0.83
C ASP A 238 18.49 2.02 1.81
N VAL A 239 17.16 2.08 1.63
CA VAL A 239 16.21 1.34 2.50
C VAL A 239 16.46 -0.16 2.37
N TYR A 240 16.54 -0.63 1.11
CA TYR A 240 16.93 -1.99 0.73
C TYR A 240 18.20 -1.93 -0.13
N PRO A 241 19.39 -1.82 0.49
CA PRO A 241 20.62 -1.55 -0.24
C PRO A 241 21.05 -2.77 -1.05
N LYS A 242 21.66 -2.52 -2.22
CA LYS A 242 22.17 -3.57 -3.11
C LYS A 242 23.22 -4.49 -2.49
N SER A 243 23.90 -4.04 -1.42
CA SER A 243 24.83 -4.88 -0.66
C SER A 243 24.15 -6.07 0.04
N LYS A 244 22.86 -5.93 0.38
CA LYS A 244 22.03 -7.00 0.98
C LYS A 244 21.05 -7.59 -0.04
N PHE A 245 20.56 -6.79 -0.98
CA PHE A 245 19.61 -7.18 -2.01
C PHE A 245 20.15 -6.84 -3.40
N PRO A 246 21.10 -7.61 -3.94
CA PRO A 246 21.80 -7.28 -5.19
C PRO A 246 20.87 -7.04 -6.38
N ASP A 247 19.77 -7.80 -6.43
CA ASP A 247 18.77 -7.75 -7.49
C ASP A 247 17.62 -6.76 -7.21
N ALA A 248 17.69 -5.97 -6.14
CA ALA A 248 16.69 -4.95 -5.86
C ALA A 248 16.70 -3.87 -6.95
N ARG A 249 15.51 -3.51 -7.43
CA ARG A 249 15.29 -2.51 -8.46
C ARG A 249 14.26 -1.50 -7.97
N ILE A 250 14.46 -0.24 -8.35
CA ILE A 250 13.54 0.85 -8.05
C ILE A 250 13.18 1.52 -9.37
N ASP A 251 11.88 1.62 -9.63
CA ASP A 251 11.32 2.50 -10.64
C ASP A 251 10.70 3.70 -9.93
N ALA A 252 11.21 4.89 -10.20
CA ALA A 252 10.81 6.12 -9.52
C ALA A 252 10.45 7.19 -10.53
N TYR A 253 9.45 8.00 -10.21
CA TYR A 253 8.93 9.05 -11.07
C TYR A 253 8.69 10.34 -10.27
N LEU A 254 9.16 11.46 -10.82
CA LEU A 254 8.91 12.80 -10.30
C LEU A 254 7.87 13.53 -11.15
N PHE A 255 6.84 14.07 -10.51
CA PHE A 255 5.72 14.75 -11.15
C PHE A 255 5.96 16.26 -11.27
N THR A 256 5.28 16.87 -12.24
CA THR A 256 5.30 18.31 -12.49
C THR A 256 4.02 18.95 -11.98
N PRO A 257 4.10 20.04 -11.17
CA PRO A 257 5.32 20.73 -10.72
C PRO A 257 6.02 20.08 -9.50
N CYS A 258 5.34 19.16 -8.83
CA CYS A 258 5.85 18.43 -7.67
C CYS A 258 5.10 17.12 -7.48
N GLY A 259 5.61 16.29 -6.58
CA GLY A 259 5.08 14.97 -6.27
C GLY A 259 6.05 13.89 -6.68
N PHE A 260 6.06 12.78 -5.96
CA PHE A 260 6.99 11.69 -6.21
C PHE A 260 6.32 10.34 -5.94
N SER A 261 6.54 9.37 -6.82
CA SER A 261 6.13 7.98 -6.60
C SER A 261 7.27 7.03 -6.96
N ALA A 262 7.40 5.93 -6.23
CA ALA A 262 8.39 4.91 -6.53
C ALA A 262 7.89 3.52 -6.17
N ASN A 263 8.26 2.54 -7.00
CA ASN A 263 8.06 1.12 -6.76
C ASN A 263 9.40 0.41 -6.70
N GLY A 264 9.60 -0.30 -5.60
CA GLY A 264 10.72 -1.19 -5.41
C GLY A 264 10.30 -2.64 -5.61
N VAL A 265 11.09 -3.38 -6.38
CA VAL A 265 11.01 -4.84 -6.48
C VAL A 265 12.24 -5.41 -5.78
N VAL A 266 12.03 -6.26 -4.78
CA VAL A 266 13.07 -6.82 -3.92
C VAL A 266 12.99 -8.35 -3.99
N PRO A 267 13.73 -8.99 -4.89
CA PRO A 267 13.80 -10.45 -4.95
C PRO A 267 14.36 -11.04 -3.66
N ALA A 268 13.83 -12.21 -3.27
CA ALA A 268 14.36 -12.95 -2.15
C ALA A 268 15.81 -13.41 -2.43
N PRO A 269 16.76 -13.26 -1.49
CA PRO A 269 18.18 -13.58 -1.72
C PRO A 269 18.45 -15.01 -2.18
N ASP A 270 17.64 -15.97 -1.72
CA ASP A 270 17.82 -17.39 -1.99
C ASP A 270 16.96 -17.91 -3.17
N GLY A 271 16.15 -17.05 -3.81
CA GLY A 271 15.23 -17.41 -4.90
C GLY A 271 14.13 -18.42 -4.54
N LYS A 272 14.07 -18.88 -3.28
CA LYS A 272 13.09 -19.84 -2.76
C LYS A 272 11.79 -19.19 -2.29
N ALA A 273 11.86 -17.92 -1.88
CA ALA A 273 10.71 -17.14 -1.44
C ALA A 273 10.22 -16.22 -2.57
N PRO A 274 8.93 -15.82 -2.54
CA PRO A 274 8.38 -14.90 -3.54
C PRO A 274 9.13 -13.56 -3.54
N THR A 275 9.08 -12.87 -4.68
CA THR A 275 9.59 -11.50 -4.81
C THR A 275 8.77 -10.55 -3.94
N HIS A 276 9.46 -9.73 -3.15
CA HIS A 276 8.89 -8.71 -2.29
C HIS A 276 8.83 -7.35 -3.00
N TYR A 277 8.10 -6.41 -2.41
CA TYR A 277 7.97 -5.05 -2.92
C TYR A 277 8.11 -4.01 -1.82
N PHE A 278 8.35 -2.79 -2.25
CA PHE A 278 7.94 -1.61 -1.50
C PHE A 278 7.37 -0.56 -2.45
N THR A 279 6.58 0.37 -1.92
CA THR A 279 6.09 1.51 -2.70
C THR A 279 6.08 2.77 -1.85
N VAL A 280 6.34 3.90 -2.50
CA VAL A 280 6.35 5.23 -1.91
C VAL A 280 5.51 6.18 -2.75
N HIS A 281 4.70 7.00 -2.10
CA HIS A 281 3.95 8.08 -2.73
C HIS A 281 4.04 9.33 -1.86
N VAL A 282 4.32 10.47 -2.48
CA VAL A 282 4.60 11.74 -1.80
C VAL A 282 3.82 12.88 -2.43
N THR A 283 3.08 13.59 -1.59
CA THR A 283 2.41 14.86 -1.86
C THR A 283 3.12 15.92 -0.99
N PRO A 284 4.09 16.67 -1.54
CA PRO A 284 4.97 17.53 -0.73
C PRO A 284 4.34 18.87 -0.33
N GLU A 285 3.17 19.23 -0.85
CA GLU A 285 2.57 20.54 -0.63
C GLU A 285 2.28 20.85 0.84
N PRO A 286 2.78 21.97 1.41
CA PRO A 286 2.70 22.22 2.86
C PRO A 286 1.29 22.23 3.45
N GLN A 287 0.27 22.65 2.68
CA GLN A 287 -1.13 22.70 3.15
C GLN A 287 -1.78 21.33 3.30
N CYS A 288 -1.22 20.28 2.70
CA CYS A 288 -1.76 18.93 2.72
C CYS A 288 -0.66 17.87 2.58
N SER A 289 0.51 18.12 3.19
CA SER A 289 1.68 17.29 2.96
C SER A 289 1.46 15.89 3.49
N TYR A 290 1.78 14.91 2.64
CA TYR A 290 1.51 13.50 2.90
C TYR A 290 2.56 12.63 2.24
N ALA A 291 3.01 11.59 2.94
CA ALA A 291 3.82 10.54 2.35
C ALA A 291 3.33 9.17 2.84
N SER A 292 3.34 8.17 1.97
CA SER A 292 3.13 6.78 2.37
C SER A 292 4.29 5.92 1.94
N PHE A 293 4.74 5.02 2.82
CA PHE A 293 5.66 3.94 2.52
C PHE A 293 4.96 2.62 2.87
N GLU A 294 5.06 1.63 1.99
CA GLU A 294 4.49 0.29 2.21
C GLU A 294 5.45 -0.78 1.71
N THR A 295 5.58 -1.89 2.44
CA THR A 295 6.45 -3.01 2.04
C THR A 295 5.98 -4.33 2.62
N ASN A 296 6.31 -5.43 1.92
CA ASN A 296 6.18 -6.80 2.43
C ASN A 296 7.52 -7.53 2.57
N VAL A 297 8.65 -6.81 2.59
CA VAL A 297 9.97 -7.44 2.78
C VAL A 297 10.08 -7.95 4.23
N PRO A 298 10.32 -9.25 4.49
CA PRO A 298 10.31 -9.81 5.83
C PRO A 298 11.40 -9.21 6.72
N HIS A 299 11.01 -8.78 7.91
CA HIS A 299 11.92 -8.09 8.84
C HIS A 299 12.67 -9.03 9.79
N SER A 300 12.29 -10.30 9.80
CA SER A 300 12.70 -11.31 10.80
C SER A 300 14.02 -12.03 10.49
N GLN A 301 14.46 -12.05 9.23
CA GLN A 301 15.54 -12.96 8.78
C GLN A 301 16.88 -12.28 8.45
N ASN A 302 16.94 -10.94 8.37
CA ASN A 302 18.07 -10.25 7.70
C ASN A 302 18.86 -9.21 8.54
N GLY A 303 18.71 -9.21 9.87
CA GLY A 303 19.57 -8.43 10.76
C GLY A 303 19.47 -6.88 10.67
N LYS A 304 18.48 -6.33 9.97
CA LYS A 304 17.93 -4.97 10.25
C LYS A 304 16.63 -5.20 11.04
N ALA A 305 16.46 -4.54 12.18
CA ALA A 305 15.19 -4.58 12.88
C ALA A 305 14.15 -3.77 12.08
N THR A 306 12.86 -4.13 12.12
CA THR A 306 11.79 -3.31 11.52
C THR A 306 11.87 -1.84 11.95
N ALA A 307 12.35 -1.60 13.18
CA ALA A 307 12.64 -0.27 13.70
C ALA A 307 13.65 0.53 12.86
N ASP A 308 14.67 -0.11 12.28
CA ASP A 308 15.69 0.56 11.47
C ASP A 308 15.08 1.06 10.15
N ILE A 309 14.19 0.25 9.53
CA ILE A 309 13.47 0.66 8.31
C ILE A 309 12.51 1.80 8.63
N ILE A 310 11.76 1.68 9.72
CA ILE A 310 10.87 2.75 10.20
C ILE A 310 11.67 4.04 10.41
N GLN A 311 12.78 3.98 11.14
CA GLN A 311 13.62 5.15 11.41
C GLN A 311 14.17 5.75 10.11
N GLN A 312 14.72 4.92 9.23
CA GLN A 312 15.26 5.38 7.95
C GLN A 312 14.19 6.09 7.12
N VAL A 313 12.99 5.51 6.97
CA VAL A 313 11.88 6.15 6.24
C VAL A 313 11.44 7.45 6.93
N VAL A 314 11.33 7.45 8.25
CA VAL A 314 10.97 8.65 9.02
C VAL A 314 12.02 9.76 8.87
N ASP A 315 13.31 9.43 8.76
CA ASP A 315 14.39 10.40 8.58
C ASP A 315 14.38 11.06 7.18
N ILE A 316 13.88 10.35 6.16
CA ILE A 316 13.69 10.89 4.79
C ILE A 316 12.65 12.02 4.82
N PHE A 317 11.53 11.82 5.50
CA PHE A 317 10.36 12.71 5.41
C PHE A 317 10.19 13.67 6.60
N LYS A 318 10.76 13.32 7.76
CA LYS A 318 10.65 14.01 9.05
C LYS A 318 9.23 14.52 9.38
N PRO A 319 8.20 13.66 9.29
CA PRO A 319 6.82 14.09 9.48
C PRO A 319 6.56 14.69 10.86
N GLY A 320 5.60 15.61 10.97
CA GLY A 320 5.09 16.03 12.27
C GLY A 320 4.34 14.89 12.98
N ARG A 321 3.67 14.03 12.20
CA ARG A 321 2.85 12.93 12.69
C ARG A 321 2.82 11.77 11.71
N PHE A 322 2.78 10.54 12.21
CA PHE A 322 2.62 9.37 11.36
C PHE A 322 1.97 8.20 12.09
N SER A 323 1.36 7.29 11.32
CA SER A 323 0.84 6.01 11.79
C SER A 323 1.59 4.85 11.15
N ILE A 324 1.76 3.78 11.92
CA ILE A 324 2.31 2.50 11.46
C ILE A 324 1.21 1.46 11.53
N THR A 325 1.02 0.71 10.46
CA THR A 325 0.18 -0.48 10.43
C THR A 325 1.06 -1.67 10.07
N LEU A 326 1.07 -2.69 10.91
CA LEU A 326 1.79 -3.94 10.65
C LEU A 326 0.80 -5.11 10.66
N PHE A 327 0.72 -5.81 9.53
CA PHE A 327 0.02 -7.10 9.39
C PHE A 327 1.04 -8.23 9.36
N GLU A 328 0.88 -9.22 10.23
CA GLU A 328 1.69 -10.44 10.23
C GLU A 328 0.76 -11.66 10.18
N THR A 329 1.02 -12.59 9.25
CA THR A 329 0.33 -13.89 9.24
C THR A 329 0.66 -14.65 10.52
N LYS A 330 -0.37 -15.21 11.17
CA LYS A 330 -0.17 -16.09 12.31
C LYS A 330 0.44 -17.41 11.84
N PRO A 331 1.48 -17.94 12.52
CA PRO A 331 1.99 -19.27 12.19
C PRO A 331 0.85 -20.29 12.33
N ALA A 332 0.71 -21.18 11.34
CA ALA A 332 -0.27 -22.25 11.41
C ALA A 332 0.01 -23.13 12.64
N ILE A 333 -1.02 -23.40 13.44
CA ILE A 333 -0.91 -24.18 14.69
C ILE A 333 -0.79 -25.70 14.40
N ASP A 334 -0.58 -26.12 13.15
CA ASP A 334 -0.70 -27.52 12.74
C ASP A 334 0.64 -28.30 12.61
N GLU A 335 1.80 -27.73 12.97
CA GLU A 335 3.08 -28.46 13.04
C GLU A 335 3.87 -28.22 14.34
N MET A 336 3.22 -28.31 15.50
CA MET A 336 3.94 -28.45 16.77
C MET A 336 3.42 -29.68 17.50
N ASP A 337 4.17 -30.78 17.35
CA ASP A 337 4.02 -32.06 18.03
C ASP A 337 3.54 -31.95 19.49
N GLU A 338 2.64 -32.85 19.86
CA GLU A 338 2.02 -33.09 21.18
C GLU A 338 3.00 -33.44 22.33
N VAL A 339 4.26 -33.01 22.33
CA VAL A 339 5.23 -33.45 23.34
C VAL A 339 5.80 -32.33 24.24
N ASN A 340 5.74 -31.04 23.89
CA ASN A 340 6.31 -29.97 24.74
C ASN A 340 5.48 -28.66 24.83
N GLY A 341 4.14 -28.78 24.82
CA GLY A 341 3.18 -27.68 24.62
C GLY A 341 3.08 -26.53 25.66
N VAL A 342 4.01 -26.36 26.59
CA VAL A 342 3.97 -25.27 27.59
C VAL A 342 5.17 -24.32 27.50
N HIS A 343 6.33 -24.80 27.06
CA HIS A 343 7.55 -23.97 26.99
C HIS A 343 7.61 -23.11 25.72
N ASP A 344 7.07 -23.58 24.59
CA ASP A 344 7.17 -22.89 23.30
C ASP A 344 6.17 -21.76 23.09
N GLN A 345 4.94 -21.85 23.60
CA GLN A 345 4.01 -20.71 23.59
C GLN A 345 4.56 -19.53 24.38
N GLN A 346 5.20 -19.78 25.53
CA GLN A 346 5.89 -18.74 26.29
C GLN A 346 7.11 -18.18 25.54
N HIS A 347 7.79 -18.97 24.71
CA HIS A 347 8.95 -18.54 23.95
C HIS A 347 8.56 -17.70 22.74
N ALA A 348 7.56 -18.13 21.96
CA ALA A 348 6.98 -17.36 20.85
C ALA A 348 6.36 -16.04 21.35
N GLN A 349 5.61 -16.08 22.45
CA GLN A 349 5.02 -14.89 23.07
C GLN A 349 6.09 -13.95 23.64
N ARG A 350 7.17 -14.46 24.26
CA ARG A 350 8.33 -13.66 24.69
C ARG A 350 9.11 -13.07 23.51
N HIS A 351 9.23 -13.79 22.39
CA HIS A 351 9.88 -13.30 21.17
C HIS A 351 9.05 -12.21 20.49
N ALA A 352 7.72 -12.36 20.41
CA ALA A 352 6.80 -11.34 19.93
C ALA A 352 6.78 -10.09 20.83
N LEU A 353 6.81 -10.28 22.17
CA LEU A 353 6.94 -9.18 23.15
C LEU A 353 8.29 -8.44 23.01
N ARG A 354 9.40 -9.16 22.80
CA ARG A 354 10.72 -8.57 22.56
C ARG A 354 10.81 -7.82 21.22
N ARG A 355 10.19 -8.34 20.16
CA ARG A 355 10.04 -7.63 18.87
C ARG A 355 9.19 -6.37 19.01
N SER A 356 8.06 -6.49 19.71
CA SER A 356 7.18 -5.35 20.01
C SER A 356 7.95 -4.24 20.70
N ASN A 357 8.70 -4.54 21.77
CA ASN A 357 9.42 -3.55 22.59
C ASN A 357 10.49 -2.75 21.83
N LYS A 358 11.19 -3.34 20.85
CA LYS A 358 12.17 -2.60 20.03
C LYS A 358 11.53 -1.73 18.95
N MET A 359 10.35 -2.11 18.44
CA MET A 359 9.57 -1.25 17.53
C MET A 359 8.88 -0.08 18.25
N GLU A 360 8.99 0.01 19.58
CA GLU A 360 8.26 1.04 20.34
C GLU A 360 8.87 2.42 20.28
N GLN A 361 10.18 2.51 20.03
CA GLN A 361 10.94 3.74 20.10
C GLN A 361 11.38 4.16 18.70
N VAL A 362 10.90 5.32 18.27
CA VAL A 362 11.34 6.02 17.06
C VAL A 362 11.95 7.33 17.52
N ASP A 363 13.19 7.58 17.13
CA ASP A 363 13.96 8.70 17.65
C ASP A 363 13.36 10.03 17.22
N GLY A 364 13.15 10.93 18.17
CA GLY A 364 12.50 12.22 17.94
C GLY A 364 10.97 12.20 17.99
N TYR A 365 10.35 11.04 18.24
CA TYR A 365 8.90 10.88 18.27
C TYR A 365 8.39 10.25 19.56
N ARG A 366 7.21 10.67 19.97
CA ARG A 366 6.44 10.09 21.06
C ARG A 366 5.31 9.25 20.49
N ARG A 367 5.22 8.00 20.94
CA ARG A 367 4.05 7.16 20.66
C ARG A 367 2.84 7.67 21.45
N VAL A 368 1.74 7.89 20.73
CA VAL A 368 0.47 8.34 21.30
C VAL A 368 -0.49 7.17 21.50
N ASP A 369 -0.62 6.29 20.50
CA ASP A 369 -1.52 5.13 20.56
C ASP A 369 -0.82 3.84 20.11
N ARG A 370 -1.23 2.71 20.70
CA ARG A 370 -0.88 1.35 20.29
C ARG A 370 -2.11 0.48 20.43
N ILE A 371 -2.58 -0.08 19.33
CA ILE A 371 -3.75 -0.94 19.27
C ILE A 371 -3.33 -2.24 18.60
N VAL A 372 -3.66 -3.37 19.23
CA VAL A 372 -3.43 -4.69 18.67
C VAL A 372 -4.79 -5.33 18.43
N HIS A 373 -5.00 -5.82 17.21
CA HIS A 373 -6.19 -6.56 16.83
C HIS A 373 -5.79 -7.98 16.43
N ASP A 374 -6.49 -8.94 17.03
CA ASP A 374 -6.49 -10.32 16.59
C ASP A 374 -7.51 -10.46 15.46
N LEU A 375 -7.04 -10.77 14.26
CA LEU A 375 -7.86 -11.03 13.09
C LEU A 375 -7.69 -12.51 12.68
N ASN A 376 -8.67 -13.06 11.98
CA ASN A 376 -8.65 -14.46 11.55
C ASN A 376 -7.38 -14.74 10.69
N GLY A 377 -6.39 -15.42 11.25
CA GLY A 377 -5.10 -15.73 10.60
C GLY A 377 -4.07 -14.58 10.54
N TYR A 378 -4.36 -13.40 11.10
CA TYR A 378 -3.42 -12.27 11.11
C TYR A 378 -3.41 -11.54 12.45
N ASP A 379 -2.22 -11.13 12.88
CA ASP A 379 -2.07 -10.12 13.93
C ASP A 379 -1.89 -8.74 13.29
N LEU A 380 -2.70 -7.78 13.73
CA LEU A 380 -2.63 -6.40 13.29
C LEU A 380 -2.16 -5.50 14.42
N VAL A 381 -1.07 -4.78 14.21
CA VAL A 381 -0.56 -3.78 15.14
C VAL A 381 -0.65 -2.40 14.50
N PHE A 382 -1.51 -1.55 15.05
CA PHE A 382 -1.60 -0.14 14.72
C PHE A 382 -0.89 0.70 15.77
N ARG A 383 -0.04 1.63 15.33
CA ARG A 383 0.65 2.58 16.20
C ARG A 383 0.55 3.98 15.63
N TYR A 384 0.47 4.98 16.51
CA TYR A 384 0.42 6.38 16.13
C TYR A 384 1.47 7.19 16.89
N TYR A 385 2.18 8.07 16.18
CA TYR A 385 3.32 8.83 16.67
C TYR A 385 3.19 10.31 16.33
N GLU A 386 3.67 11.16 17.24
CA GLU A 386 3.82 12.61 17.08
C GLU A 386 5.27 13.00 17.33
N ARG A 387 5.80 13.95 16.54
CA ARG A 387 7.15 14.47 16.75
C ARG A 387 7.21 15.21 18.09
N ASN A 388 8.32 15.10 18.82
CA ASN A 388 8.43 15.64 20.18
C ASN A 388 8.24 17.16 20.28
N ASP A 389 8.55 17.88 19.21
CA ASP A 389 8.40 19.33 19.07
C ASP A 389 7.08 19.73 18.38
N TRP A 390 6.22 18.77 18.03
CA TRP A 390 4.96 19.05 17.33
C TRP A 390 3.96 19.74 18.27
N LYS A 391 3.56 20.97 17.93
CA LYS A 391 2.77 21.85 18.80
C LYS A 391 1.24 21.77 18.59
N GLY A 392 0.73 20.78 17.87
CA GLY A 392 -0.70 20.66 17.59
C GLY A 392 -1.18 21.62 16.50
N GLY A 393 -1.37 21.11 15.29
CA GLY A 393 -1.79 21.90 14.13
C GLY A 393 -3.31 21.91 13.91
N HIS A 394 -4.06 22.75 14.63
CA HIS A 394 -5.27 23.33 14.05
C HIS A 394 -4.85 24.58 13.27
N ARG A 395 -4.33 24.41 12.05
CA ARG A 395 -4.45 25.48 11.04
C ARG A 395 -5.85 25.39 10.44
N VAL A 396 -6.86 25.65 11.27
CA VAL A 396 -8.16 26.06 10.75
C VAL A 396 -7.90 27.38 10.02
N LEU A 397 -8.27 27.41 8.75
CA LEU A 397 -8.22 28.55 7.84
C LEU A 397 -8.67 29.84 8.54
N GLU A 398 -7.74 30.60 9.13
CA GLU A 398 -8.00 31.97 9.57
C GLU A 398 -7.77 32.93 8.41
N LYS A 399 -8.91 33.37 7.85
CA LYS A 399 -9.22 34.67 7.24
C LYS A 399 -8.48 35.10 5.95
N ARG A 400 -9.28 35.17 4.89
CA ARG A 400 -9.48 36.44 4.14
C ARG A 400 -10.95 36.84 4.21
N ALA A 401 -11.30 37.45 5.34
CA ALA A 401 -12.46 38.33 5.47
C ALA A 401 -11.99 39.59 6.20
N SER A 402 -11.42 40.51 5.42
CA SER A 402 -11.21 41.91 5.75
C SER A 402 -11.55 42.65 4.45
N SER A 403 -12.79 43.11 4.31
CA SER A 403 -13.18 44.49 4.60
C SER A 403 -12.36 45.51 3.81
N GLU A 404 -12.73 45.74 2.55
CA GLU A 404 -12.52 47.02 1.88
C GLU A 404 -13.87 47.52 1.37
N THR A 405 -14.65 48.07 2.30
CA THR A 405 -15.49 49.23 2.04
C THR A 405 -14.65 50.45 2.39
N HIS A 406 -14.34 51.31 1.40
CA HIS A 406 -14.28 52.78 1.43
C HIS A 406 -13.32 53.30 0.35
N SER A 407 -13.86 53.64 -0.82
CA SER A 407 -13.87 55.00 -1.40
C SER A 407 -14.56 54.98 -2.75
#